data_AF-A0A821GJL5-F1
#
_entry.id   AF-A0A821GJL5-F1
#
_cell.length_a   1.000
_cell.length_b   1.000
_cell.length_c   1.000
_cell.angle_alpha   90.00
_cell.angle_beta   90.00
_cell.angle_gamma   90.00
#
_symmetry.space_group_name_H-M   'P 1'
#
loop_
_entity.id
_entity.type
_entity.pdbx_description
1 polymer ?
#
loop_
_entity_poly.entity_id
_entity_poly.type
_entity_poly.pdbx_seq_one_letter_code
_entity_poly.pdbx_strand_id
1 'polypeptide(L)'
;MKNSRFTHVTITPRSEIAEHSNNTQAHIIVHPSVIEKHSNLPEILFSKTSLLSSNHQKHIISEPISSVISKDTELSPQSNHQASTNKLWIISLAIILVTAGLLALFIGIYALMHPVKSMTTATTMTTTTSSTTTTTTCQSLLDFDTIGTSYTPVPNGYGCFQWSGATVLQYLTFGTLSGYNTAVSSVPFVIYTSTTLTMSIVNATFTMNSSMAASAWNDNLNVSISGLLHGVTMQATSLLLQVFTKTNITLNWSGIDTMTLTTGGGTHNTNVGGTGEFVAIDNMLVAH
;
A
#
# COMPACT_ATOMS: atom_id res chain seq x y z
N MET A 1 37.46 42.05 -2.75
CA MET A 1 37.80 40.66 -3.13
C MET A 1 38.59 40.05 -1.98
N LYS A 2 37.99 39.20 -1.15
CA LYS A 2 38.64 38.51 -0.02
C LYS A 2 38.79 37.04 -0.38
N ASN A 3 40.03 36.57 -0.48
CA ASN A 3 40.37 35.17 -0.74
C ASN A 3 40.12 34.34 0.53
N SER A 4 39.15 33.43 0.48
CA SER A 4 39.02 32.35 1.46
C SER A 4 39.81 31.14 0.98
N ARG A 5 40.80 30.70 1.78
CA ARG A 5 41.53 29.45 1.57
C ARG A 5 40.71 28.30 2.17
N PHE A 6 40.42 27.29 1.36
CA PHE A 6 39.87 26.02 1.85
C PHE A 6 41.02 25.06 2.15
N THR A 7 41.08 24.57 3.39
CA THR A 7 41.98 23.50 3.80
C THR A 7 41.31 22.16 3.49
N HIS A 8 41.95 21.36 2.64
CA HIS A 8 41.51 20.00 2.31
C HIS A 8 41.93 19.07 3.46
N VAL A 9 40.98 18.38 4.10
CA VAL A 9 41.25 17.35 5.10
C VAL A 9 40.94 16.00 4.47
N THR A 10 41.98 15.21 4.23
CA THR A 10 41.85 13.83 3.74
C THR A 10 41.83 12.88 4.94
N ILE A 11 40.70 12.21 5.16
CA ILE A 11 40.58 11.14 6.16
C ILE A 11 40.78 9.82 5.42
N THR A 12 41.83 9.09 5.81
CA THR A 12 42.10 7.74 5.28
C THR A 12 41.49 6.72 6.25
N PRO A 13 40.63 5.78 5.80
CA PRO A 13 40.13 4.74 6.67
C PRO A 13 41.24 3.73 7.01
N ARG A 14 41.47 3.53 8.30
CA ARG A 14 42.34 2.49 8.84
C ARG A 14 41.54 1.18 8.92
N SER A 15 41.86 0.21 8.08
CA SER A 15 41.36 -1.16 8.20
C SER A 15 42.20 -1.92 9.24
N GLU A 16 41.63 -2.19 10.41
CA GLU A 16 42.24 -3.03 11.42
C GLU A 16 41.49 -4.36 11.45
N ILE A 17 42.15 -5.40 10.95
CA ILE A 17 41.71 -6.79 11.02
C ILE A 17 42.12 -7.29 12.41
N ALA A 18 41.17 -7.76 13.21
CA ALA A 18 41.46 -8.48 14.44
C ALA A 18 40.67 -9.81 14.46
N GLU A 19 41.43 -10.91 14.41
CA GLU A 19 40.97 -12.25 14.74
C GLU A 19 40.84 -12.43 16.27
N HIS A 20 39.81 -13.18 16.66
CA HIS A 20 39.70 -14.08 17.82
C HIS A 20 40.19 -13.63 19.21
N SER A 21 39.25 -13.51 20.17
CA SER A 21 39.30 -14.21 21.46
C SER A 21 38.06 -13.93 22.32
N ASN A 22 37.62 -14.94 23.06
CA ASN A 22 36.44 -15.01 23.90
C ASN A 22 36.44 -14.06 25.11
N ASN A 23 35.24 -13.58 25.42
CA ASN A 23 34.72 -13.27 26.76
C ASN A 23 35.49 -12.25 27.60
N THR A 24 35.10 -10.97 27.51
CA THR A 24 35.25 -10.02 28.63
C THR A 24 34.18 -8.93 28.52
N GLN A 25 33.44 -8.70 29.62
CA GLN A 25 32.52 -7.57 29.75
C GLN A 25 33.27 -6.25 29.58
N ALA A 26 32.89 -5.46 28.57
CA ALA A 26 33.38 -4.10 28.39
C ALA A 26 32.54 -3.12 29.21
N HIS A 27 33.15 -2.55 30.25
CA HIS A 27 32.61 -1.43 31.02
C HIS A 27 32.94 -0.14 30.24
N ILE A 28 31.94 0.47 29.61
CA ILE A 28 32.12 1.72 28.84
C ILE A 28 32.16 2.89 29.82
N ILE A 29 33.35 3.45 30.04
CA ILE A 29 33.53 4.74 30.71
C ILE A 29 33.43 5.83 29.64
N VAL A 30 32.36 6.62 29.67
CA VAL A 30 32.20 7.81 28.82
C VAL A 30 32.86 9.00 29.52
N HIS A 31 33.93 9.53 28.94
CA HIS A 31 34.48 10.83 29.32
C HIS A 31 33.67 11.96 28.64
N PRO A 32 33.22 12.99 29.36
CA PRO A 32 32.55 14.13 28.76
C PRO A 32 33.59 15.08 28.13
N SER A 33 33.58 15.18 26.81
CA SER A 33 34.35 16.20 26.07
C SER A 33 33.62 17.54 26.10
N VAL A 34 34.41 18.55 26.40
CA VAL A 34 34.20 20.00 26.36
C VAL A 34 33.28 20.48 25.22
N ILE A 35 32.21 21.20 25.56
CA ILE A 35 31.43 22.02 24.64
C ILE A 35 31.89 23.48 24.80
N GLU A 36 32.53 24.03 23.77
CA GLU A 36 32.74 25.47 23.64
C GLU A 36 31.43 26.16 23.26
N LYS A 37 31.04 27.16 24.06
CA LYS A 37 29.89 28.04 23.84
C LYS A 37 30.23 29.07 22.77
N HIS A 38 29.47 29.07 21.66
CA HIS A 38 29.22 30.29 20.90
C HIS A 38 27.81 30.80 21.23
N SER A 39 27.78 31.90 21.99
CA SER A 39 26.59 32.68 22.33
C SER A 39 26.15 33.54 21.14
N ASN A 40 24.88 33.44 20.76
CA ASN A 40 23.99 34.57 20.41
C ASN A 40 22.71 33.98 19.83
N LEU A 41 21.59 34.07 20.54
CA LEU A 41 20.22 34.27 20.04
C LEU A 41 19.22 34.26 21.24
N PRO A 42 18.08 34.97 21.14
CA PRO A 42 17.37 35.52 22.29
C PRO A 42 16.40 34.55 22.98
N GLU A 43 16.24 34.87 24.26
CA GLU A 43 15.43 34.29 25.32
C GLU A 43 13.94 34.14 24.94
N ILE A 44 13.43 32.90 25.00
CA ILE A 44 11.99 32.62 25.02
C ILE A 44 11.67 31.91 26.34
N LEU A 45 10.87 32.58 27.16
CA LEU A 45 10.31 32.13 28.44
C LEU A 45 9.64 30.75 28.30
N PHE A 46 10.10 29.77 29.09
CA PHE A 46 9.27 28.64 29.50
C PHE A 46 9.24 28.53 31.03
N SER A 47 8.02 28.59 31.54
CA SER A 47 7.61 28.48 32.94
C SER A 47 7.94 27.10 33.52
N LYS A 48 8.51 27.11 34.74
CA LYS A 48 8.75 25.95 35.61
C LYS A 48 7.50 25.60 36.42
N THR A 49 7.18 24.31 36.49
CA THR A 49 6.60 23.62 37.66
C THR A 49 6.93 22.13 37.49
N SER A 50 7.87 21.55 38.22
CA SER A 50 7.95 21.17 39.65
C SER A 50 7.84 19.65 39.81
N LEU A 51 8.93 19.09 40.32
CA LEU A 51 9.19 17.71 40.69
C LEU A 51 8.20 17.19 41.74
N LEU A 52 7.89 15.89 41.70
CA LEU A 52 7.60 15.09 42.89
C LEU A 52 8.13 13.66 42.68
N SER A 53 9.22 13.38 43.40
CA SER A 53 9.74 12.05 43.68
C SER A 53 9.14 11.60 45.01
N SER A 54 8.76 10.33 45.14
CA SER A 54 8.74 9.67 46.45
C SER A 54 8.92 8.17 46.31
N ASN A 55 10.03 7.72 46.89
CA ASN A 55 10.34 6.35 47.22
C ASN A 55 9.32 5.78 48.21
N HIS A 56 8.90 4.53 48.05
CA HIS A 56 8.72 3.67 49.21
C HIS A 56 9.05 2.21 48.90
N GLN A 57 10.19 1.80 49.44
CA GLN A 57 10.67 0.45 49.61
C GLN A 57 9.94 -0.16 50.82
N LYS A 58 9.33 -1.35 50.68
CA LYS A 58 8.94 -2.17 51.83
C LYS A 58 9.23 -3.64 51.54
N HIS A 59 10.37 -4.07 52.09
CA HIS A 59 10.72 -5.46 52.38
C HIS A 59 9.73 -6.01 53.43
N ILE A 60 9.38 -7.32 53.40
CA ILE A 60 9.29 -8.23 54.56
C ILE A 60 8.64 -9.59 54.18
N ILE A 61 9.45 -10.64 54.42
CA ILE A 61 9.17 -12.02 54.86
C ILE A 61 8.57 -13.04 53.86
N SER A 62 9.46 -13.97 53.51
CA SER A 62 9.25 -15.37 53.14
C SER A 62 8.89 -16.23 54.36
N GLU A 63 7.92 -17.15 54.23
CA GLU A 63 7.98 -18.54 54.74
C GLU A 63 6.99 -19.45 53.98
N PRO A 64 7.27 -20.78 53.86
CA PRO A 64 6.47 -21.74 53.10
C PRO A 64 5.53 -22.56 54.01
N ILE A 65 4.31 -22.87 53.57
CA ILE A 65 3.46 -23.86 54.23
C ILE A 65 2.87 -24.83 53.20
N SER A 66 3.12 -26.11 53.48
CA SER A 66 2.67 -27.30 52.76
C SER A 66 1.16 -27.55 52.82
N SER A 67 0.68 -28.18 51.74
CA SER A 67 -0.33 -29.26 51.67
C SER A 67 -1.61 -29.17 52.49
N VAL A 68 -2.77 -29.08 51.80
CA VAL A 68 -3.98 -29.85 52.16
C VAL A 68 -4.76 -30.22 50.89
N ILE A 69 -5.16 -31.48 50.84
CA ILE A 69 -6.03 -32.15 49.88
C ILE A 69 -7.49 -31.74 50.12
N SER A 70 -8.23 -31.40 49.07
CA SER A 70 -9.67 -31.68 49.01
C SER A 70 -10.12 -31.87 47.56
N LYS A 71 -10.42 -33.14 47.24
CA LYS A 71 -11.37 -33.50 46.18
C LYS A 71 -12.71 -32.92 46.59
N ASP A 72 -13.30 -32.09 45.74
CA ASP A 72 -14.76 -31.96 45.71
C ASP A 72 -15.26 -31.94 44.27
N THR A 73 -16.28 -32.77 44.10
CA THR A 73 -16.99 -33.12 42.90
C THR A 73 -18.08 -32.08 42.69
N GLU A 74 -17.96 -31.22 41.67
CA GLU A 74 -19.09 -30.39 41.23
C GLU A 74 -19.60 -30.83 39.86
N LEU A 75 -20.87 -31.24 39.89
CA LEU A 75 -21.70 -31.65 38.78
C LEU A 75 -21.89 -30.50 37.80
N SER A 76 -21.50 -30.73 36.54
CA SER A 76 -21.85 -29.88 35.41
C SER A 76 -23.34 -30.01 35.07
N PRO A 77 -24.13 -28.93 35.03
CA PRO A 77 -25.47 -28.98 34.46
C PRO A 77 -25.38 -28.96 32.93
N GLN A 78 -25.70 -30.09 32.29
CA GLN A 78 -25.98 -30.12 30.85
C GLN A 78 -27.17 -29.23 30.53
N SER A 79 -26.91 -28.11 29.84
CA SER A 79 -27.97 -27.28 29.26
C SER A 79 -28.41 -27.86 27.91
N ASN A 80 -29.60 -28.44 27.92
CA ASN A 80 -30.35 -28.79 26.72
C ASN A 80 -30.80 -27.51 26.00
N HIS A 81 -29.96 -26.95 25.14
CA HIS A 81 -30.35 -25.92 24.17
C HIS A 81 -29.83 -26.25 22.77
N GLN A 82 -30.35 -27.33 22.19
CA GLN A 82 -30.03 -27.71 20.82
C GLN A 82 -31.28 -28.17 20.06
N ALA A 83 -32.32 -27.31 20.03
CA ALA A 83 -33.56 -27.61 19.30
C ALA A 83 -34.33 -26.38 18.75
N SER A 84 -33.68 -25.28 18.34
CA SER A 84 -34.39 -24.19 17.63
C SER A 84 -33.73 -23.60 16.37
N THR A 85 -32.51 -24.01 16.03
CA THR A 85 -31.81 -23.48 14.83
C THR A 85 -32.33 -24.07 13.50
N ASN A 86 -33.10 -25.16 13.55
CA ASN A 86 -33.62 -25.82 12.34
C ASN A 86 -34.87 -25.16 11.72
N LYS A 87 -35.46 -24.13 12.34
CA LYS A 87 -36.64 -23.44 11.77
C LYS A 87 -36.30 -22.20 10.94
N LEU A 88 -35.16 -21.56 11.18
CA LEU A 88 -34.78 -20.31 10.50
C LEU A 88 -34.27 -20.55 9.07
N TRP A 89 -33.54 -21.64 8.81
CA TRP A 89 -33.01 -21.93 7.46
C TRP A 89 -34.12 -22.24 6.43
N ILE A 90 -35.21 -22.87 6.86
CA ILE A 90 -36.36 -23.20 5.99
C ILE A 90 -37.09 -21.93 5.55
N ILE A 91 -37.23 -20.95 6.45
CA ILE A 91 -37.87 -19.65 6.14
C ILE A 91 -37.02 -18.87 5.13
N SER A 92 -35.69 -18.87 5.27
CA SER A 92 -34.79 -18.21 4.32
C SER A 92 -34.83 -18.84 2.92
N LEU A 93 -34.92 -20.17 2.82
CA LEU A 93 -34.99 -20.86 1.53
C LEU A 93 -36.30 -20.56 0.77
N ALA A 94 -37.42 -20.46 1.50
CA ALA A 94 -38.71 -20.12 0.91
C ALA A 94 -38.75 -18.69 0.35
N ILE A 95 -38.13 -17.73 1.04
CA ILE A 95 -38.04 -16.33 0.56
C ILE A 95 -37.23 -16.23 -0.73
N ILE A 96 -36.10 -16.96 -0.83
CA ILE A 96 -35.24 -16.98 -2.04
C ILE A 96 -35.98 -17.56 -3.25
N LEU A 97 -36.78 -18.62 -3.06
CA LEU A 97 -37.55 -19.23 -4.15
C LEU A 97 -38.66 -18.30 -4.68
N VAL A 98 -39.32 -17.55 -3.79
CA VAL A 98 -40.38 -16.59 -4.17
C VAL A 98 -39.80 -15.41 -4.94
N THR A 99 -38.65 -14.87 -4.53
CA THR A 99 -38.02 -13.73 -5.23
C THR A 99 -37.47 -14.11 -6.61
N ALA A 100 -36.89 -15.30 -6.75
CA ALA A 100 -36.43 -15.81 -8.04
C ALA A 100 -37.59 -16.01 -9.04
N GLY A 101 -38.72 -16.53 -8.57
CA GLY A 101 -39.94 -16.69 -9.40
C GLY A 101 -40.52 -15.36 -9.87
N LEU A 102 -40.60 -14.37 -8.98
CA LEU A 102 -41.08 -13.02 -9.32
C LEU A 102 -40.17 -12.33 -10.36
N LEU A 103 -38.85 -12.45 -10.23
CA LEU A 103 -37.90 -11.85 -11.18
C LEU A 103 -38.03 -12.44 -12.59
N ALA A 104 -38.16 -13.77 -12.69
CA ALA A 104 -38.36 -14.43 -13.98
C ALA A 104 -39.67 -13.98 -14.66
N LEU A 105 -40.73 -13.79 -13.88
CA LEU A 105 -42.02 -13.30 -14.38
C LEU A 105 -41.93 -11.86 -14.90
N PHE A 106 -41.21 -10.98 -14.18
CA PHE A 106 -40.98 -9.59 -14.59
C PHE A 106 -40.18 -9.50 -15.90
N ILE A 107 -39.13 -10.31 -16.08
CA ILE A 107 -38.35 -10.35 -17.33
C ILE A 107 -39.23 -10.81 -18.50
N GLY A 108 -40.06 -11.83 -18.30
CA GLY A 108 -40.99 -12.33 -19.33
C GLY A 108 -42.01 -11.28 -19.76
N ILE A 109 -42.63 -10.58 -18.81
CA ILE A 109 -43.62 -9.52 -19.11
C ILE A 109 -42.92 -8.32 -19.80
N TYR A 110 -41.72 -7.93 -19.34
CA TYR A 110 -40.98 -6.83 -19.95
C TYR A 110 -40.62 -7.10 -21.42
N ALA A 111 -40.24 -8.34 -21.75
CA ALA A 111 -39.93 -8.77 -23.12
C ALA A 111 -41.17 -8.79 -24.03
N LEU A 112 -42.38 -9.05 -23.49
CA LEU A 112 -43.63 -8.97 -24.26
C LEU A 112 -44.09 -7.54 -24.52
N MET A 113 -43.78 -6.60 -23.62
CA MET A 113 -44.25 -5.21 -23.74
C MET A 113 -43.38 -4.32 -24.62
N HIS A 114 -42.16 -4.75 -24.96
CA HIS A 114 -41.24 -4.00 -25.81
C HIS A 114 -40.89 -4.79 -27.07
N PRO A 115 -41.76 -4.79 -28.11
CA PRO A 115 -41.38 -5.34 -29.40
C PRO A 115 -40.16 -4.59 -29.92
N VAL A 116 -39.03 -5.29 -30.04
CA VAL A 116 -37.82 -4.79 -30.68
C VAL A 116 -38.19 -4.42 -32.11
N LYS A 117 -38.28 -3.13 -32.40
CA LYS A 117 -38.49 -2.63 -33.76
C LYS A 117 -37.24 -2.98 -34.56
N SER A 118 -37.28 -4.08 -35.32
CA SER A 118 -36.28 -4.37 -36.35
C SER A 118 -36.33 -3.27 -37.41
N MET A 119 -35.46 -2.28 -37.25
CA MET A 119 -35.29 -1.18 -38.18
C MET A 119 -34.28 -1.62 -39.25
N THR A 120 -34.78 -2.26 -40.30
CA THR A 120 -33.99 -2.61 -41.48
C THR A 120 -33.81 -1.37 -42.35
N THR A 121 -32.86 -0.52 -42.01
CA THR A 121 -32.42 0.58 -42.88
C THR A 121 -31.24 0.11 -43.71
N ALA A 122 -31.50 -0.23 -44.97
CA ALA A 122 -30.46 -0.48 -45.96
C ALA A 122 -29.86 0.87 -46.39
N THR A 123 -28.80 1.30 -45.71
CA THR A 123 -27.98 2.45 -46.11
C THR A 123 -26.84 1.97 -47.00
N THR A 124 -26.89 2.34 -48.28
CA THR A 124 -25.76 2.22 -49.22
C THR A 124 -24.58 3.05 -48.69
N MET A 125 -23.56 2.39 -48.15
CA MET A 125 -22.34 3.06 -47.69
C MET A 125 -21.37 3.22 -48.87
N THR A 126 -21.16 4.46 -49.28
CA THR A 126 -20.05 4.86 -50.14
C THR A 126 -18.79 4.86 -49.27
N THR A 127 -17.95 3.83 -49.44
CA THR A 127 -16.71 3.64 -48.67
C THR A 127 -15.63 4.62 -49.13
N THR A 128 -15.66 5.85 -48.63
CA THR A 128 -14.52 6.77 -48.73
C THR A 128 -13.56 6.42 -47.60
N THR A 129 -12.53 5.62 -47.89
CA THR A 129 -11.40 5.37 -46.97
C THR A 129 -10.57 6.63 -46.82
N SER A 130 -11.02 7.54 -45.97
CA SER A 130 -10.19 8.61 -45.42
C SER A 130 -9.40 8.01 -44.26
N SER A 131 -8.10 7.82 -44.46
CA SER A 131 -7.16 7.45 -43.39
C SER A 131 -6.98 8.65 -42.46
N THR A 132 -7.89 8.83 -41.49
CA THR A 132 -7.67 9.72 -40.36
C THR A 132 -6.56 9.13 -39.51
N THR A 133 -5.34 9.64 -39.68
CA THR A 133 -4.26 9.49 -38.70
C THR A 133 -4.66 10.22 -37.43
N THR A 134 -5.34 9.52 -36.52
CA THR A 134 -5.54 9.99 -35.16
C THR A 134 -4.19 9.99 -34.48
N THR A 135 -3.62 11.18 -34.28
CA THR A 135 -2.48 11.36 -33.38
C THR A 135 -2.96 11.08 -31.96
N THR A 136 -2.78 9.84 -31.50
CA THR A 136 -3.03 9.48 -30.10
C THR A 136 -2.02 10.21 -29.24
N THR A 137 -2.47 11.21 -28.49
CA THR A 137 -1.64 11.92 -27.52
C THR A 137 -1.46 11.04 -26.29
N CYS A 138 -0.21 10.84 -25.86
CA CYS A 138 0.06 10.10 -24.64
C CYS A 138 -0.48 10.84 -23.42
N GLN A 139 -1.10 10.09 -22.51
CA GLN A 139 -1.70 10.67 -21.31
C GLN A 139 -0.61 11.07 -20.32
N SER A 140 -0.72 12.28 -19.76
CA SER A 140 0.18 12.76 -18.70
C SER A 140 -0.30 12.36 -17.31
N LEU A 141 -1.60 12.13 -17.12
CA LEU A 141 -2.17 11.60 -15.90
C LEU A 141 -2.72 10.20 -16.18
N LEU A 142 -2.27 9.23 -15.40
CA LEU A 142 -2.72 7.84 -15.47
C LEU A 142 -3.55 7.55 -14.22
N ASP A 143 -4.87 7.58 -14.38
CA ASP A 143 -5.89 7.41 -13.34
C ASP A 143 -6.48 5.98 -13.29
N PHE A 144 -6.25 5.18 -14.34
CA PHE A 144 -6.73 3.81 -14.52
C PHE A 144 -8.25 3.63 -14.53
N ASP A 145 -9.01 4.71 -14.40
CA ASP A 145 -10.46 4.70 -14.22
C ASP A 145 -11.23 4.18 -15.45
N THR A 146 -10.58 4.23 -16.61
CA THR A 146 -11.16 3.82 -17.90
C THR A 146 -10.97 2.33 -18.25
N ILE A 147 -10.25 1.56 -17.43
CA ILE A 147 -9.94 0.13 -17.70
C ILE A 147 -11.16 -0.78 -17.40
N GLY A 148 -12.19 -0.25 -16.73
CA GLY A 148 -13.58 -0.73 -16.79
C GLY A 148 -13.93 -1.94 -15.92
N THR A 149 -13.00 -2.86 -15.62
CA THR A 149 -13.28 -4.06 -14.81
C THR A 149 -12.22 -4.29 -13.75
N SER A 150 -12.66 -4.65 -12.54
CA SER A 150 -11.78 -5.00 -11.42
C SER A 150 -11.04 -6.31 -11.71
N TYR A 151 -9.81 -6.45 -11.20
CA TYR A 151 -8.92 -7.58 -11.42
C TYR A 151 -8.44 -7.77 -12.86
N THR A 152 -8.47 -6.71 -13.66
CA THR A 152 -8.01 -6.72 -15.06
C THR A 152 -6.58 -6.21 -15.16
N PRO A 153 -5.66 -6.91 -15.86
CA PRO A 153 -4.32 -6.39 -16.12
C PRO A 153 -4.38 -5.03 -16.82
N VAL A 154 -3.49 -4.11 -16.47
CA VAL A 154 -3.39 -2.83 -17.19
C VAL A 154 -2.99 -3.13 -18.63
N PRO A 155 -3.78 -2.72 -19.65
CA PRO A 155 -3.49 -3.07 -21.02
C PRO A 155 -2.27 -2.32 -21.56
N ASN A 156 -1.46 -3.01 -22.35
CA ASN A 156 -0.40 -2.36 -23.13
C ASN A 156 -1.00 -1.28 -24.03
N GLY A 157 -0.34 -0.13 -24.08
CA GLY A 157 -0.80 1.08 -24.76
C GLY A 157 -1.56 2.05 -23.83
N TYR A 158 -1.96 1.64 -22.62
CA TYR A 158 -2.53 2.57 -21.65
C TYR A 158 -1.50 3.65 -21.28
N GLY A 159 -1.84 4.92 -21.56
CA GLY A 159 -0.91 6.04 -21.40
C GLY A 159 0.30 6.03 -22.35
N CYS A 160 0.28 5.25 -23.44
CA CYS A 160 1.43 4.92 -24.31
C CYS A 160 2.48 3.98 -23.70
N PHE A 161 2.23 3.40 -22.52
CA PHE A 161 3.18 2.51 -21.88
C PHE A 161 2.89 1.03 -22.15
N GLN A 162 3.94 0.21 -22.07
CA GLN A 162 3.86 -1.23 -21.90
C GLN A 162 3.86 -1.53 -20.41
N TRP A 163 2.96 -2.40 -19.98
CA TRP A 163 2.71 -2.72 -18.58
C TRP A 163 2.98 -4.19 -18.30
N SER A 164 3.56 -4.47 -17.15
CA SER A 164 3.69 -5.82 -16.62
C SER A 164 3.58 -5.77 -15.09
N GLY A 165 2.94 -6.79 -14.50
CA GLY A 165 2.75 -6.87 -13.05
C GLY A 165 1.75 -5.87 -12.47
N ALA A 166 1.04 -5.10 -13.28
CA ALA A 166 0.01 -4.15 -12.83
C ALA A 166 -1.39 -4.68 -13.14
N THR A 167 -2.25 -4.75 -12.12
CA THR A 167 -3.67 -5.13 -12.25
C THR A 167 -4.53 -4.06 -11.63
N VAL A 168 -5.61 -3.65 -12.29
CA VAL A 168 -6.57 -2.71 -11.69
C VAL A 168 -7.45 -3.41 -10.66
N LEU A 169 -7.79 -2.71 -9.58
CA LEU A 169 -8.72 -3.15 -8.57
C LEU A 169 -9.70 -2.03 -8.27
N GLN A 170 -10.99 -2.34 -8.35
CA GLN A 170 -12.02 -1.46 -7.83
C GLN A 170 -12.06 -1.61 -6.31
N TYR A 171 -11.61 -0.59 -5.58
CA TYR A 171 -11.46 -0.68 -4.12
C TYR A 171 -12.77 -1.04 -3.39
N LEU A 172 -13.92 -0.61 -3.92
CA LEU A 172 -15.25 -0.95 -3.38
C LEU A 172 -15.59 -2.44 -3.49
N THR A 173 -15.04 -3.15 -4.49
CA THR A 173 -15.31 -4.57 -4.70
C THR A 173 -14.52 -5.48 -3.76
N PHE A 174 -13.46 -4.97 -3.13
CA PHE A 174 -12.62 -5.77 -2.24
C PHE A 174 -13.33 -6.11 -0.91
N GLY A 175 -14.31 -5.30 -0.49
CA GLY A 175 -15.21 -5.63 0.63
C GLY A 175 -14.61 -5.54 2.03
N THR A 176 -13.28 -5.46 2.18
CA THR A 176 -12.59 -5.25 3.46
C THR A 176 -11.70 -4.00 3.42
N LEU A 177 -11.51 -3.36 4.57
CA LEU A 177 -10.60 -2.24 4.69
C LEU A 177 -9.17 -2.67 4.34
N SER A 178 -8.45 -1.86 3.56
CA SER A 178 -7.09 -2.11 3.08
C SER A 178 -6.46 -0.81 2.54
N GLY A 179 -5.18 -0.85 2.19
CA GLY A 179 -4.52 0.24 1.47
C GLY A 179 -5.09 0.54 0.09
N TYR A 180 -5.86 -0.39 -0.51
CA TYR A 180 -6.60 -0.09 -1.73
C TYR A 180 -7.60 1.05 -1.51
N ASN A 181 -8.24 1.11 -0.34
CA ASN A 181 -9.13 2.21 0.02
C ASN A 181 -8.35 3.52 0.26
N THR A 182 -7.10 3.42 0.71
CA THR A 182 -6.27 4.56 1.09
C THR A 182 -5.57 5.21 -0.10
N ALA A 183 -5.11 4.44 -1.11
CA ALA A 183 -4.40 4.97 -2.27
C ALA A 183 -5.31 5.74 -3.25
N VAL A 184 -6.59 5.32 -3.37
CA VAL A 184 -7.62 5.89 -4.26
C VAL A 184 -7.63 7.41 -4.19
N SER A 185 -7.35 8.03 -5.33
CA SER A 185 -7.29 9.46 -5.58
C SER A 185 -8.12 9.86 -6.80
N SER A 186 -8.37 8.90 -7.69
CA SER A 186 -9.38 8.91 -8.75
C SER A 186 -10.31 7.70 -8.57
N VAL A 187 -11.53 7.74 -9.12
CA VAL A 187 -12.56 6.73 -8.83
C VAL A 187 -13.01 6.12 -10.14
N PRO A 188 -13.05 4.78 -10.27
CA PRO A 188 -13.11 3.82 -9.17
C PRO A 188 -11.89 2.90 -8.98
N PHE A 189 -10.80 3.06 -9.72
CA PHE A 189 -9.73 2.05 -9.79
C PHE A 189 -8.41 2.51 -9.17
N VAL A 190 -7.67 1.55 -8.62
CA VAL A 190 -6.24 1.68 -8.33
C VAL A 190 -5.52 0.54 -9.04
N ILE A 191 -4.24 0.70 -9.36
CA ILE A 191 -3.42 -0.47 -9.70
C ILE A 191 -2.88 -1.10 -8.42
N TYR A 192 -2.76 -2.42 -8.43
CA TYR A 192 -2.02 -3.16 -7.43
C TYR A 192 -1.02 -4.13 -8.06
N THR A 193 -0.01 -4.47 -7.28
CA THR A 193 0.96 -5.51 -7.63
C THR A 193 1.30 -6.36 -6.42
N SER A 194 1.48 -7.66 -6.65
CA SER A 194 2.03 -8.64 -5.72
C SER A 194 3.50 -8.96 -5.98
N THR A 195 4.02 -8.50 -7.12
CA THR A 195 5.37 -8.78 -7.63
C THR A 195 6.01 -7.49 -8.15
N THR A 196 7.05 -7.63 -8.98
CA THR A 196 7.60 -6.51 -9.74
C THR A 196 6.55 -5.92 -10.68
N LEU A 197 6.26 -4.63 -10.52
CA LEU A 197 5.57 -3.83 -11.52
C LEU A 197 6.59 -3.23 -12.48
N THR A 198 6.31 -3.27 -13.78
CA THR A 198 7.13 -2.61 -14.81
C THR A 198 6.23 -1.76 -15.70
N MET A 199 6.66 -0.52 -15.94
CA MET A 199 6.07 0.43 -16.88
C MET A 199 7.17 0.91 -17.81
N SER A 200 7.03 0.70 -19.12
CA SER A 200 8.05 1.11 -20.10
C SER A 200 7.44 1.79 -21.32
N ILE A 201 8.24 2.58 -22.03
CA ILE A 201 7.85 3.22 -23.29
C ILE A 201 8.79 2.77 -24.41
N VAL A 202 8.26 2.55 -25.61
CA VAL A 202 9.03 2.03 -26.75
C VAL A 202 9.57 3.19 -27.58
N ASN A 203 10.88 3.19 -27.87
CA ASN A 203 11.56 4.19 -28.70
C ASN A 203 11.40 5.65 -28.22
N ALA A 204 11.21 5.85 -26.92
CA ALA A 204 11.10 7.17 -26.30
C ALA A 204 11.65 7.12 -24.86
N THR A 205 11.72 8.28 -24.23
CA THR A 205 11.92 8.39 -22.79
C THR A 205 10.76 9.16 -22.19
N PHE A 206 10.56 9.05 -20.89
CA PHE A 206 9.57 9.83 -20.16
C PHE A 206 10.17 10.40 -18.87
N THR A 207 9.42 11.30 -18.25
CA THR A 207 9.66 11.78 -16.90
C THR A 207 8.61 11.22 -15.96
N MET A 208 9.03 10.52 -14.91
CA MET A 208 8.16 10.11 -13.82
C MET A 208 8.13 11.21 -12.76
N ASN A 209 7.01 11.93 -12.64
CA ASN A 209 6.90 13.06 -11.72
C ASN A 209 6.45 12.58 -10.33
N SER A 210 5.24 12.01 -10.25
CA SER A 210 4.66 11.61 -8.96
C SER A 210 3.62 10.50 -9.09
N SER A 211 3.24 9.91 -7.95
CA SER A 211 2.10 8.99 -7.84
C SER A 211 1.55 8.98 -6.41
N MET A 212 0.29 8.63 -6.24
CA MET A 212 -0.31 8.35 -4.92
C MET A 212 -0.19 6.87 -4.61
N ALA A 213 0.26 6.51 -3.42
CA ALA A 213 0.42 5.11 -3.04
C ALA A 213 0.10 4.84 -1.57
N ALA A 214 -0.25 3.58 -1.28
CA ALA A 214 -0.38 3.03 0.07
C ALA A 214 -0.04 1.54 0.06
N SER A 215 0.37 0.99 1.20
CA SER A 215 0.55 -0.46 1.33
C SER A 215 -0.79 -1.15 1.48
N ALA A 216 -1.05 -2.26 0.79
CA ALA A 216 -2.34 -2.93 0.84
C ALA A 216 -2.64 -3.49 2.23
N TRP A 217 -1.67 -4.18 2.86
CA TRP A 217 -1.90 -4.95 4.09
C TRP A 217 -0.79 -4.87 5.14
N ASN A 218 0.40 -4.37 4.80
CA ASN A 218 1.55 -4.34 5.70
C ASN A 218 1.90 -2.90 6.09
N ASP A 219 2.05 -2.62 7.38
CA ASP A 219 2.71 -1.40 7.83
C ASP A 219 4.21 -1.49 7.61
N ASN A 220 4.84 -0.34 7.33
CA ASN A 220 6.26 -0.25 6.96
C ASN A 220 6.65 -1.18 5.78
N LEU A 221 5.77 -1.33 4.79
CA LEU A 221 6.10 -2.07 3.56
C LEU A 221 7.22 -1.34 2.82
N ASN A 222 8.33 -2.03 2.56
CA ASN A 222 9.42 -1.45 1.77
C ASN A 222 9.07 -1.51 0.28
N VAL A 223 9.20 -0.39 -0.39
CA VAL A 223 8.99 -0.24 -1.83
C VAL A 223 10.27 0.30 -2.45
N SER A 224 10.88 -0.49 -3.33
CA SER A 224 12.05 -0.09 -4.09
C SER A 224 11.63 0.25 -5.51
N ILE A 225 12.02 1.44 -5.97
CA ILE A 225 11.68 1.97 -7.29
C ILE A 225 12.98 2.24 -8.04
N SER A 226 13.07 1.81 -9.29
CA SER A 226 14.20 2.09 -10.18
C SER A 226 13.72 2.64 -11.51
N GLY A 227 14.39 3.69 -11.99
CA GLY A 227 14.24 4.23 -13.33
C GLY A 227 15.45 3.82 -14.18
N LEU A 228 15.20 3.21 -15.33
CA LEU A 228 16.22 2.66 -16.21
C LEU A 228 16.20 3.37 -17.57
N LEU A 229 17.35 3.38 -18.23
CA LEU A 229 17.51 3.74 -19.63
C LEU A 229 18.27 2.61 -20.33
N HIS A 230 17.65 1.98 -21.32
CA HIS A 230 18.18 0.84 -22.06
C HIS A 230 18.65 -0.30 -21.15
N GLY A 231 17.91 -0.56 -20.06
CA GLY A 231 18.22 -1.58 -19.07
C GLY A 231 19.28 -1.20 -18.04
N VAL A 232 19.83 0.01 -18.08
CA VAL A 232 20.77 0.53 -17.08
C VAL A 232 20.03 1.38 -16.06
N THR A 233 20.17 1.08 -14.77
CA THR A 233 19.59 1.89 -13.69
C THR A 233 20.21 3.28 -13.67
N MET A 234 19.39 4.29 -13.93
CA MET A 234 19.78 5.70 -13.90
C MET A 234 19.50 6.33 -12.54
N GLN A 235 18.33 6.02 -11.97
CA GLN A 235 17.88 6.51 -10.67
C GLN A 235 17.23 5.38 -9.88
N ALA A 236 17.36 5.44 -8.55
CA ALA A 236 16.71 4.49 -7.66
C ALA A 236 16.38 5.16 -6.32
N THR A 237 15.29 4.72 -5.70
CA THR A 237 14.93 5.10 -4.34
C THR A 237 14.24 3.94 -3.62
N SER A 238 14.14 4.04 -2.30
CA SER A 238 13.28 3.15 -1.52
C SER A 238 12.54 3.96 -0.47
N LEU A 239 11.31 3.56 -0.18
CA LEU A 239 10.46 4.21 0.82
C LEU A 239 9.63 3.18 1.57
N LEU A 240 9.13 3.58 2.74
CA LEU A 240 8.21 2.79 3.53
C LEU A 240 6.78 3.31 3.34
N LEU A 241 5.86 2.40 3.04
CA LEU A 241 4.44 2.69 2.97
C LEU A 241 3.69 2.14 4.18
N GLN A 242 2.59 2.80 4.54
CA GLN A 242 1.67 2.37 5.59
C GLN A 242 0.33 1.98 4.96
N VAL A 243 -0.45 1.19 5.70
CA VAL A 243 -1.79 0.80 5.25
C VAL A 243 -2.75 1.98 5.24
N PHE A 244 -2.74 2.80 6.31
CA PHE A 244 -3.71 3.89 6.50
C PHE A 244 -3.17 5.29 6.18
N THR A 245 -2.00 5.39 5.55
CA THR A 245 -1.44 6.69 5.11
C THR A 245 -1.30 6.70 3.60
N LYS A 246 -1.98 7.65 2.95
CA LYS A 246 -1.75 7.96 1.54
C LYS A 246 -0.45 8.73 1.42
N THR A 247 0.51 8.16 0.71
CA THR A 247 1.81 8.79 0.46
C THR A 247 1.85 9.32 -0.97
N ASN A 248 2.15 10.61 -1.11
CA ASN A 248 2.54 11.16 -2.41
C ASN A 248 4.02 10.87 -2.65
N ILE A 249 4.31 10.00 -3.61
CA ILE A 249 5.67 9.68 -4.03
C ILE A 249 6.06 10.70 -5.10
N THR A 250 7.07 11.53 -4.82
CA THR A 250 7.61 12.50 -5.77
C THR A 250 9.00 12.05 -6.22
N LEU A 251 9.18 11.85 -7.52
CA LEU A 251 10.43 11.34 -8.11
C LEU A 251 11.09 12.41 -8.99
N ASN A 252 10.36 12.99 -9.94
CA ASN A 252 10.88 13.92 -10.95
C ASN A 252 12.07 13.34 -11.75
N TRP A 253 12.02 12.05 -12.06
CA TRP A 253 13.08 11.35 -12.78
C TRP A 253 12.83 11.46 -14.28
N SER A 254 13.71 12.17 -15.00
CA SER A 254 13.63 12.34 -16.45
C SER A 254 14.62 11.45 -17.19
N GLY A 255 14.36 11.23 -18.49
CA GLY A 255 15.27 10.51 -19.37
C GLY A 255 15.34 9.00 -19.11
N ILE A 256 14.29 8.43 -18.51
CA ILE A 256 14.13 6.97 -18.32
C ILE A 256 13.21 6.40 -19.40
N ASP A 257 13.42 5.17 -19.82
CA ASP A 257 12.53 4.43 -20.74
C ASP A 257 11.72 3.35 -20.01
N THR A 258 12.11 3.03 -18.77
CA THR A 258 11.50 1.98 -17.95
C THR A 258 11.49 2.40 -16.48
N MET A 259 10.38 2.19 -15.80
CA MET A 259 10.26 2.22 -14.35
C MET A 259 9.92 0.82 -13.85
N THR A 260 10.66 0.35 -12.85
CA THR A 260 10.34 -0.88 -12.12
C THR A 260 10.06 -0.56 -10.66
N LEU A 261 9.07 -1.25 -10.08
CA LEU A 261 8.75 -1.18 -8.67
C LEU A 261 8.71 -2.59 -8.08
N THR A 262 9.37 -2.80 -6.96
CA THR A 262 9.34 -4.05 -6.19
C THR A 262 8.99 -3.77 -4.75
N THR A 263 8.22 -4.67 -4.15
CA THR A 263 7.78 -4.58 -2.76
C THR A 263 8.42 -5.68 -1.92
N GLY A 264 8.53 -5.46 -0.62
CA GLY A 264 8.99 -6.47 0.33
C GLY A 264 8.91 -6.05 1.79
N GLY A 265 8.83 -7.02 2.70
CA GLY A 265 8.86 -6.81 4.14
C GLY A 265 7.62 -6.14 4.73
N GLY A 266 7.84 -5.37 5.79
CA GLY A 266 6.79 -4.80 6.62
C GLY A 266 6.18 -5.79 7.62
N THR A 267 5.15 -5.35 8.32
CA THR A 267 4.40 -6.18 9.29
C THR A 267 2.92 -6.09 8.99
N HIS A 268 2.24 -7.23 8.94
CA HIS A 268 0.80 -7.27 8.67
C HIS A 268 0.02 -6.42 9.68
N ASN A 269 -0.82 -5.51 9.17
CA ASN A 269 -1.69 -4.68 10.01
C ASN A 269 -2.94 -5.49 10.40
N THR A 270 -3.17 -5.68 11.69
CA THR A 270 -4.26 -6.53 12.21
C THR A 270 -5.67 -5.95 11.99
N ASN A 271 -5.79 -4.72 11.48
CA ASN A 271 -7.08 -4.05 11.26
C ASN A 271 -7.59 -4.16 9.82
N VAL A 272 -6.91 -4.90 8.94
CA VAL A 272 -7.28 -5.07 7.53
C VAL A 272 -7.43 -6.53 7.14
N GLY A 273 -8.31 -6.79 6.17
CA GLY A 273 -8.56 -8.13 5.63
C GLY A 273 -7.67 -8.40 4.42
N GLY A 274 -6.75 -9.35 4.54
CA GLY A 274 -5.86 -9.79 3.45
C GLY A 274 -4.41 -9.95 3.91
N THR A 275 -3.54 -10.43 3.03
CA THR A 275 -2.15 -10.74 3.35
C THR A 275 -1.24 -10.58 2.14
N GLY A 276 -0.01 -10.17 2.37
CA GLY A 276 1.02 -10.10 1.34
C GLY A 276 1.66 -8.73 1.24
N GLU A 277 2.72 -8.66 0.45
CA GLU A 277 3.55 -7.48 0.28
C GLU A 277 3.09 -6.65 -0.91
N PHE A 278 1.82 -6.22 -0.88
CA PHE A 278 1.19 -5.57 -2.03
C PHE A 278 1.17 -4.06 -1.85
N VAL A 279 1.33 -3.33 -2.94
CA VAL A 279 1.16 -1.87 -2.98
C VAL A 279 -0.05 -1.52 -3.85
N ALA A 280 -0.76 -0.47 -3.44
CA ALA A 280 -1.80 0.19 -4.23
C ALA A 280 -1.24 1.52 -4.76
N ILE A 281 -1.43 1.81 -6.05
CA ILE A 281 -0.94 3.03 -6.72
C ILE A 281 -2.08 3.64 -7.55
N ASP A 282 -2.14 4.97 -7.58
CA ASP A 282 -3.11 5.73 -8.34
C ASP A 282 -2.53 7.09 -8.76
N ASN A 283 -3.13 7.76 -9.75
CA ASN A 283 -2.80 9.09 -10.24
C ASN A 283 -1.30 9.26 -10.52
N MET A 284 -0.76 8.42 -11.41
CA MET A 284 0.63 8.57 -11.85
C MET A 284 0.72 9.77 -12.81
N LEU A 285 1.55 10.75 -12.45
CA LEU A 285 1.84 11.92 -13.26
C LEU A 285 3.15 11.71 -14.02
N VAL A 286 3.07 11.75 -15.35
CA VAL A 286 4.18 11.52 -16.27
C VAL A 286 4.25 12.63 -17.33
N ALA A 287 5.43 12.85 -17.89
CA ALA A 287 5.64 13.71 -19.06
C ALA A 287 6.44 12.96 -20.14
N HIS A 288 6.17 13.27 -21.40
CA HIS A 288 6.77 12.66 -22.59
C HIS A 288 7.64 13.69 -23.32
#